data_AF-A0A9Q0HCH1-F1
#
_entry.id   AF-A0A9Q0HCH1-F1
#
_cell.length_a   1.000
_cell.length_b   1.000
_cell.length_c   1.000
_cell.angle_alpha   90.00
_cell.angle_beta   90.00
_cell.angle_gamma   90.00
#
_symmetry.space_group_name_H-M   'P 1'
#
loop_
_entity.id
_entity.type
_entity.pdbx_description
1 polymer ?
#
loop_
_entity_poly.entity_id
_entity_poly.type
_entity_poly.pdbx_seq_one_letter_code
_entity_poly.pdbx_strand_id
1 'polypeptide(L)'
;MILQIADVNYAEKGQLIHGASAEINVYNPKVEPSQFTNAQIWINGGPNENPNYIMAGWTDRNTGDWWLAIKDDKTLVGYWPKSLFSYLADGANSVSWGGLAKADSNGVSPPMGSGLFSKDYYSCFNHWMKIVNGDYNVTNPLAHPTRTSIRIRMDSANCFDIRYHDYALTSGTNIQFGGPGGAICT
;
A
#
# COMPACT_ATOMS: atom_id res chain seq x y z
N MET A 1 -11.26 11.49 13.63
CA MET A 1 -10.78 11.45 12.23
C MET A 1 -11.30 10.16 11.64
N ILE A 2 -12.04 10.20 10.53
CA ILE A 2 -12.52 8.99 9.84
C ILE A 2 -11.66 8.80 8.61
N LEU A 3 -10.97 7.67 8.56
CA LEU A 3 -10.11 7.26 7.46
C LEU A 3 -10.70 5.97 6.88
N GLN A 4 -10.76 5.89 5.56
CA GLN A 4 -11.24 4.74 4.82
C GLN A 4 -10.07 4.17 4.02
N ILE A 5 -9.83 2.87 4.17
CA ILE A 5 -8.78 2.12 3.48
C ILE A 5 -9.39 1.29 2.36
N ALA A 6 -8.70 1.22 1.23
CA ALA A 6 -8.85 0.14 0.26
C ALA A 6 -7.44 -0.36 -0.11
N ASP A 7 -7.07 -1.56 0.34
CA ASP A 7 -5.72 -2.10 0.17
C ASP A 7 -5.69 -3.61 -0.06
N VAL A 8 -4.56 -4.05 -0.61
CA VAL A 8 -4.17 -5.46 -0.71
C VAL A 8 -2.96 -5.67 0.16
N ASN A 9 -3.10 -6.50 1.18
CA ASN A 9 -2.03 -6.92 2.07
C ASN A 9 -1.45 -8.26 1.59
N TYR A 10 -0.12 -8.33 1.48
CA TYR A 10 0.65 -9.54 1.29
C TYR A 10 1.42 -9.90 2.56
N ALA A 11 1.26 -11.13 3.01
CA ALA A 11 2.00 -11.68 4.16
C ALA A 11 2.22 -13.18 3.97
N GLU A 12 3.41 -13.68 4.29
CA GLU A 12 3.73 -15.11 4.24
C GLU A 12 4.24 -15.59 5.59
N LYS A 13 3.63 -16.66 6.11
CA LYS A 13 3.90 -17.11 7.48
C LYS A 13 5.34 -17.57 7.59
N GLY A 14 6.09 -16.95 8.52
CA GLY A 14 7.48 -17.28 8.78
C GLY A 14 8.48 -16.65 7.80
N GLN A 15 8.03 -15.77 6.90
CA GLN A 15 8.92 -14.99 6.04
C GLN A 15 8.86 -13.51 6.41
N LEU A 16 10.02 -12.86 6.34
CA LEU A 16 10.15 -11.42 6.51
C LEU A 16 10.30 -10.73 5.14
N ILE A 17 9.82 -9.50 5.08
CA ILE A 17 9.84 -8.64 3.90
C ILE A 17 10.79 -7.47 4.19
N HIS A 18 11.77 -7.28 3.32
CA HIS A 18 12.85 -6.29 3.50
C HIS A 18 12.66 -5.03 2.66
N GLY A 19 11.58 -4.98 1.88
CA GLY A 19 11.26 -3.85 1.02
C GLY A 19 10.11 -4.17 0.09
N ALA A 20 9.58 -3.12 -0.53
CA ALA A 20 8.53 -3.22 -1.52
C ALA A 20 8.60 -2.06 -2.51
N SER A 21 8.07 -2.27 -3.70
CA SER A 21 7.96 -1.23 -4.72
C SER A 21 6.71 -1.42 -5.58
N ALA A 22 6.29 -0.33 -6.22
CA ALA A 22 5.24 -0.29 -7.24
C ALA A 22 5.38 1.00 -8.06
N GLU A 23 4.76 1.03 -9.23
CA GLU A 23 4.41 2.27 -9.92
C GLU A 23 3.04 2.72 -9.44
N ILE A 24 2.99 3.90 -8.81
CA ILE A 24 1.82 4.37 -8.08
C ILE A 24 1.17 5.53 -8.83
N ASN A 25 -0.15 5.51 -8.92
CA ASN A 25 -0.94 6.62 -9.44
C ASN A 25 -2.09 6.98 -8.50
N VAL A 26 -2.34 8.29 -8.39
CA VAL A 26 -3.61 8.86 -7.94
C VAL A 26 -4.26 9.53 -9.15
N TYR A 27 -5.43 9.07 -9.57
CA TYR A 27 -6.07 9.54 -10.80
C TYR A 27 -7.10 10.64 -10.51
N ASN A 28 -6.91 11.85 -11.03
CA ASN A 28 -7.87 12.97 -11.00
C ASN A 28 -8.63 13.15 -9.66
N PRO A 29 -7.92 13.34 -8.54
CA PRO A 29 -8.55 13.43 -7.22
C PRO A 29 -9.47 14.66 -7.11
N LYS A 30 -10.66 14.45 -6.53
CA LYS A 30 -11.62 15.53 -6.24
C LYS A 30 -11.88 15.56 -4.74
N VAL A 31 -11.27 16.53 -4.05
CA VAL A 31 -11.34 16.64 -2.59
C VAL A 31 -11.69 18.07 -2.17
N GLU A 32 -12.50 18.20 -1.12
CA GLU A 32 -12.72 19.47 -0.44
C GLU A 32 -11.54 19.83 0.49
N PRO A 33 -11.37 21.09 0.93
CA PRO A 33 -10.20 21.52 1.70
C PRO A 33 -9.87 20.73 2.98
N SER A 34 -10.86 20.06 3.59
CA SER A 34 -10.68 19.27 4.82
C SER A 34 -10.46 17.77 4.58
N GLN A 35 -10.57 17.32 3.33
CA GLN A 35 -10.47 15.94 2.89
C GLN A 35 -9.09 15.66 2.26
N PHE A 36 -8.71 14.39 2.16
CA PHE A 36 -7.63 13.98 1.26
C PHE A 36 -7.89 12.57 0.71
N THR A 37 -7.29 12.27 -0.44
CA THR A 37 -7.19 10.91 -0.96
C THR A 37 -5.78 10.66 -1.50
N ASN A 38 -5.30 9.43 -1.41
CA ASN A 38 -3.98 9.07 -1.93
C ASN A 38 -3.88 7.60 -2.36
N ALA A 39 -2.71 7.26 -2.88
CA ALA A 39 -2.26 5.91 -3.18
C ALA A 39 -0.87 5.73 -2.55
N GLN A 40 -0.63 4.58 -1.91
CA GLN A 40 0.61 4.35 -1.17
C GLN A 40 0.92 2.86 -0.95
N ILE A 41 2.13 2.63 -0.44
CA ILE A 41 2.62 1.34 0.05
C ILE A 41 2.74 1.44 1.57
N TRP A 42 2.43 0.36 2.28
CA TRP A 42 2.73 0.22 3.70
C TRP A 42 3.64 -0.98 3.89
N ILE A 43 4.76 -0.80 4.58
CA ILE A 43 5.61 -1.91 5.02
C ILE A 43 5.42 -2.05 6.52
N ASN A 44 4.80 -3.15 6.96
CA ASN A 44 4.26 -3.30 8.31
C ASN A 44 5.02 -4.37 9.11
N GLY A 45 5.45 -4.01 10.32
CA GLY A 45 6.02 -4.91 11.32
C GLY A 45 5.22 -4.88 12.62
N GLY A 46 5.12 -6.03 13.28
CA GLY A 46 4.48 -6.16 14.59
C GLY A 46 3.04 -6.66 14.54
N PRO A 47 2.40 -6.83 15.71
CA PRO A 47 1.01 -7.28 15.79
C PRO A 47 0.03 -6.25 15.22
N ASN A 48 -1.11 -6.71 14.68
CA ASN A 48 -2.13 -5.86 14.06
C ASN A 48 -2.65 -4.73 14.98
N GLU A 49 -2.57 -4.92 16.30
CA GLU A 49 -3.05 -3.97 17.32
C GLU A 49 -2.09 -2.78 17.52
N ASN A 50 -0.81 -2.93 17.20
CA ASN A 50 0.19 -1.87 17.31
C ASN A 50 1.32 -2.04 16.27
N PRO A 51 1.01 -1.87 14.97
CA PRO A 51 2.00 -2.03 13.92
C PRO A 51 2.95 -0.82 13.86
N ASN A 52 4.23 -1.07 13.61
CA ASN A 52 5.11 -0.06 13.03
C ASN A 52 4.98 -0.13 11.51
N TYR A 53 4.80 1.02 10.86
CA TYR A 53 4.77 1.09 9.41
C TYR A 53 5.70 2.19 8.89
N ILE A 54 6.32 1.93 7.75
CA ILE A 54 6.90 2.97 6.89
C ILE A 54 6.12 3.03 5.58
N MET A 55 5.98 4.24 5.03
CA MET A 55 5.16 4.49 3.84
C MET A 55 5.94 4.35 2.53
N ALA A 56 7.27 4.32 2.61
CA ALA A 56 8.19 4.03 1.51
C ALA A 56 9.59 3.73 2.09
N GLY A 57 10.33 2.81 1.47
CA GLY A 57 11.74 2.58 1.77
C GLY A 57 12.21 1.12 1.61
N TRP A 58 13.51 0.90 1.74
CA TRP A 58 14.17 -0.42 1.66
C TRP A 58 15.22 -0.58 2.76
N THR A 59 15.40 -1.81 3.27
CA THR A 59 16.47 -2.10 4.24
C THR A 59 17.82 -2.27 3.56
N ASP A 60 18.87 -1.71 4.16
CA ASP A 60 20.25 -2.09 3.87
C ASP A 60 20.57 -3.47 4.44
N ARG A 61 21.13 -4.37 3.64
CA ARG A 61 21.42 -5.75 4.04
C ARG A 61 22.53 -5.86 5.11
N ASN A 62 23.50 -4.96 5.10
CA ASN A 62 24.64 -4.98 6.00
C ASN A 62 24.29 -4.39 7.36
N THR A 63 23.48 -3.32 7.38
CA THR A 63 23.15 -2.61 8.63
C THR A 63 21.75 -2.94 9.17
N GLY A 64 20.80 -3.23 8.29
CA GLY A 64 19.37 -3.36 8.57
C GLY A 64 18.62 -2.03 8.62
N ASP A 65 19.29 -0.90 8.34
CA ASP A 65 18.67 0.43 8.38
C ASP A 65 17.77 0.69 7.17
N TRP A 66 16.76 1.53 7.33
CA TRP A 66 15.79 1.85 6.30
C TRP A 66 16.16 3.14 5.56
N TRP A 67 16.06 3.12 4.24
CA TRP A 67 16.36 4.25 3.36
C TRP A 67 15.19 4.61 2.45
N LEU A 68 15.06 5.90 2.13
CA LEU A 68 14.19 6.42 1.07
C LEU A 68 15.03 7.22 0.07
N ALA A 69 14.94 6.88 -1.21
CA ALA A 69 15.58 7.64 -2.29
C ALA A 69 14.61 7.91 -3.45
N ILE A 70 14.85 9.01 -4.16
CA ILE A 70 14.09 9.41 -5.35
C ILE A 70 14.86 8.95 -6.61
N LYS A 71 14.11 8.52 -7.64
CA LYS A 71 14.56 7.57 -8.68
C LYS A 71 15.54 8.14 -9.73
N ASP A 72 15.88 9.42 -9.73
CA ASP A 72 16.66 10.00 -10.84
C ASP A 72 18.17 10.08 -10.59
N ASP A 73 18.60 10.11 -9.33
CA ASP A 73 20.00 10.29 -8.92
C ASP A 73 20.41 9.43 -7.71
N LYS A 74 19.49 8.57 -7.22
CA LYS A 74 19.62 7.88 -5.92
C LYS A 74 19.82 8.87 -4.76
N THR A 75 19.32 10.10 -4.87
CA THR A 75 19.36 11.07 -3.77
C THR A 75 18.64 10.46 -2.58
N LEU A 76 19.41 10.27 -1.52
CA LEU A 76 18.93 9.79 -0.24
C LEU A 76 18.12 10.93 0.40
N VAL A 77 16.81 10.75 0.45
CA VAL A 77 15.85 11.72 1.02
C VAL A 77 15.55 11.39 2.48
N GLY A 78 15.69 10.12 2.87
CA GLY A 78 15.44 9.68 4.24
C GLY A 78 16.32 8.51 4.67
N TYR A 79 16.67 8.51 5.95
CA TYR A 79 17.41 7.47 6.63
C TYR A 79 16.79 7.26 8.01
N TRP A 80 16.47 6.02 8.35
CA TRP A 80 15.97 5.63 9.66
C TRP A 80 16.77 4.44 10.18
N PRO A 81 17.59 4.64 11.24
CA PRO A 81 18.28 3.55 11.91
C PRO A 81 17.30 2.46 12.34
N LYS A 82 17.68 1.18 12.19
CA LYS A 82 16.83 0.06 12.60
C LYS A 82 16.44 0.12 14.08
N SER A 83 17.30 0.72 14.91
CA SER A 83 17.09 0.90 16.35
C SER A 83 15.92 1.82 16.71
N LEU A 84 15.39 2.60 15.77
CA LEU A 84 14.16 3.35 15.95
C LEU A 84 12.91 2.46 15.97
N PHE A 85 13.02 1.25 15.44
CA PHE A 85 11.88 0.37 15.25
C PHE A 85 11.94 -0.82 16.19
N SER A 86 10.80 -1.13 16.83
CA SER A 86 10.68 -2.34 17.64
C SER A 86 10.44 -3.57 16.76
N TYR A 87 9.56 -3.43 15.76
CA TYR A 87 9.11 -4.57 14.95
C TYR A 87 9.58 -4.56 13.49
N LEU A 88 10.27 -3.50 13.05
CA LEU A 88 10.85 -3.42 11.70
C LEU A 88 12.38 -3.55 11.71
N ALA A 89 13.00 -3.78 12.87
CA ALA A 89 14.46 -3.82 13.00
C ALA A 89 15.10 -4.97 12.20
N ASP A 90 14.39 -6.09 12.07
CA ASP A 90 14.85 -7.30 11.38
C ASP A 90 14.14 -7.53 10.03
N GLY A 91 13.21 -6.64 9.66
CA GLY A 91 12.33 -6.80 8.50
C GLY A 91 10.85 -6.72 8.87
N ALA A 92 9.98 -6.66 7.86
CA ALA A 92 8.54 -6.50 8.00
C ALA A 92 7.78 -7.83 7.94
N ASN A 93 6.64 -7.91 8.61
CA ASN A 93 5.77 -9.10 8.59
C ASN A 93 4.80 -9.12 7.41
N SER A 94 4.47 -7.95 6.89
CA SER A 94 3.59 -7.82 5.73
C SER A 94 3.85 -6.51 4.99
N VAL A 95 3.35 -6.45 3.76
CA VAL A 95 3.31 -5.23 2.95
C VAL A 95 1.90 -5.05 2.43
N SER A 96 1.46 -3.80 2.27
CA SER A 96 0.20 -3.45 1.65
C SER A 96 0.40 -2.46 0.52
N TRP A 97 -0.45 -2.55 -0.50
CA TRP A 97 -0.60 -1.54 -1.56
C TRP A 97 -2.05 -1.13 -1.65
N GLY A 98 -2.33 0.15 -1.89
CA GLY A 98 -3.70 0.64 -1.91
C GLY A 98 -3.77 2.15 -1.78
N GLY A 99 -4.86 2.63 -1.20
CA GLY A 99 -5.09 4.04 -0.99
C GLY A 99 -5.95 4.34 0.22
N LEU A 100 -6.00 5.63 0.55
CA LEU A 100 -6.79 6.18 1.64
C LEU A 100 -7.77 7.22 1.11
N ALA A 101 -8.89 7.36 1.81
CA ALA A 101 -9.79 8.50 1.74
C ALA A 101 -10.09 9.00 3.16
N LYS A 102 -9.77 10.25 3.46
CA LYS A 102 -10.09 10.89 4.75
C LYS A 102 -11.34 11.74 4.61
N ALA A 103 -12.36 11.40 5.39
CA ALA A 103 -13.59 12.15 5.44
C ALA A 103 -13.44 13.52 6.10
N ASP A 104 -14.38 14.42 5.78
CA ASP A 104 -14.49 15.73 6.41
C ASP A 104 -14.99 15.63 7.87
N SER A 105 -15.21 16.78 8.51
CA SER A 105 -15.72 16.85 9.88
C SER A 105 -17.16 16.32 10.04
N ASN A 106 -17.91 16.21 8.95
CA ASN A 106 -19.27 15.68 8.93
C ASN A 106 -19.31 14.17 8.64
N GLY A 107 -18.15 13.55 8.43
CA GLY A 107 -18.05 12.13 8.09
C GLY A 107 -18.34 11.82 6.62
N VAL A 108 -18.37 12.83 5.74
CA VAL A 108 -18.50 12.62 4.30
C VAL A 108 -17.12 12.29 3.73
N SER A 109 -16.96 11.07 3.23
CA SER A 109 -15.71 10.63 2.60
C SER A 109 -15.60 11.21 1.19
N PRO A 110 -14.41 11.69 0.77
CA PRO A 110 -14.19 12.04 -0.63
C PRO A 110 -14.22 10.78 -1.51
N PRO A 111 -14.35 10.95 -2.84
CA PRO A 111 -14.01 9.89 -3.78
C PRO A 111 -12.54 9.48 -3.63
N MET A 112 -12.27 8.20 -3.87
CA MET A 112 -10.90 7.72 -3.99
C MET A 112 -10.45 7.88 -5.45
N GLY A 113 -9.46 8.74 -5.68
CA GLY A 113 -9.08 9.17 -7.02
C GLY A 113 -10.23 9.87 -7.75
N SER A 114 -10.60 9.34 -8.93
CA SER A 114 -11.59 9.95 -9.81
C SER A 114 -13.04 9.82 -9.33
N GLY A 115 -13.27 8.94 -8.35
CA GLY A 115 -14.60 8.54 -7.90
C GLY A 115 -15.17 7.34 -8.66
N LEU A 116 -14.46 6.81 -9.66
CA LEU A 116 -14.85 5.60 -10.37
C LEU A 116 -14.34 4.35 -9.67
N PHE A 117 -15.13 3.27 -9.72
CA PHE A 117 -14.70 1.97 -9.23
C PHE A 117 -13.61 1.35 -10.15
N SER A 118 -12.89 0.37 -9.62
CA SER A 118 -11.74 -0.34 -10.22
C SER A 118 -12.02 -1.13 -11.51
N LYS A 119 -13.19 -0.96 -12.13
CA LYS A 119 -13.51 -1.52 -13.44
C LYS A 119 -13.07 -0.61 -14.60
N ASP A 120 -12.88 0.67 -14.32
CA ASP A 120 -12.58 1.68 -15.33
C ASP A 120 -11.09 2.04 -15.35
N TYR A 121 -10.56 2.27 -16.55
CA TYR A 121 -9.16 2.69 -16.79
C TYR A 121 -8.77 4.02 -16.12
N TYR A 122 -9.73 4.71 -15.50
CA TYR A 122 -9.59 6.01 -14.87
C TYR A 122 -9.63 5.91 -13.33
N SER A 123 -9.35 4.73 -12.78
CA SER A 123 -9.22 4.48 -11.34
C SER A 123 -7.75 4.57 -10.88
N CYS A 124 -7.52 4.64 -9.57
CA CYS A 124 -6.16 4.62 -9.02
C CYS A 124 -5.54 3.24 -9.19
N PHE A 125 -4.21 3.17 -9.24
CA PHE A 125 -3.50 1.90 -9.37
C PHE A 125 -2.17 1.84 -8.62
N ASN A 126 -1.75 0.62 -8.31
CA ASN A 126 -0.36 0.26 -8.10
C ASN A 126 0.00 -0.84 -9.12
N HIS A 127 0.88 -0.52 -10.06
CA HIS A 127 1.39 -1.45 -11.07
C HIS A 127 2.77 -1.96 -10.68
N TRP A 128 3.21 -3.04 -11.32
CA TRP A 128 4.55 -3.62 -11.16
C TRP A 128 4.93 -3.82 -9.70
N MET A 129 3.97 -4.30 -8.90
CA MET A 129 4.18 -4.53 -7.46
C MET A 129 5.25 -5.59 -7.24
N LYS A 130 6.22 -5.28 -6.38
CA LYS A 130 7.33 -6.18 -6.00
C LYS A 130 7.57 -6.16 -4.50
N ILE A 131 8.14 -7.24 -4.00
CA ILE A 131 8.69 -7.36 -2.64
C ILE A 131 10.17 -7.69 -2.69
N VAL A 132 10.89 -7.39 -1.61
CA VAL A 132 12.21 -7.95 -1.31
C VAL A 132 12.01 -9.03 -0.25
N ASN A 133 12.25 -10.29 -0.61
CA ASN A 133 12.04 -11.42 0.29
C ASN A 133 13.20 -11.59 1.31
N GLY A 134 13.10 -12.59 2.20
CA GLY A 134 14.13 -12.88 3.21
C GLY A 134 15.52 -13.22 2.65
N ASP A 135 15.61 -13.65 1.38
CA ASP A 135 16.88 -13.90 0.68
C ASP A 135 17.43 -12.63 0.00
N TYR A 136 16.77 -11.48 0.20
CA TYR A 136 17.06 -10.20 -0.47
C TYR A 136 16.87 -10.23 -1.99
N ASN A 137 16.04 -11.14 -2.50
CA ASN A 137 15.66 -11.19 -3.91
C ASN A 137 14.39 -10.37 -4.16
N VAL A 138 14.35 -9.65 -5.29
CA VAL A 138 13.16 -8.92 -5.74
C VAL A 138 12.21 -9.89 -6.45
N THR A 139 11.01 -10.09 -5.90
CA THR A 139 10.01 -11.03 -6.42
C THR A 139 8.63 -10.37 -6.55
N ASN A 140 7.72 -11.01 -7.28
CA ASN A 140 6.31 -10.61 -7.30
C ASN A 140 5.63 -11.07 -5.99
N PRO A 141 4.67 -10.31 -5.44
CA PRO A 141 3.80 -10.80 -4.38
C PRO A 141 2.80 -11.79 -4.99
N LEU A 142 3.20 -13.05 -5.13
CA LEU A 142 2.36 -14.07 -5.73
C LEU A 142 1.29 -14.54 -4.74
N ALA A 143 0.07 -14.72 -5.24
CA ALA A 143 -0.93 -15.48 -4.50
C ALA A 143 -0.42 -16.93 -4.35
N HIS A 144 -0.15 -17.35 -3.12
CA HIS A 144 0.21 -18.73 -2.83
C HIS A 144 -0.94 -19.65 -3.32
N PRO A 145 -0.70 -20.92 -3.70
CA PRO A 145 -1.75 -21.85 -4.15
C PRO A 145 -3.01 -21.89 -3.27
N THR A 146 -2.85 -21.64 -1.97
CA THR A 146 -3.91 -21.59 -0.96
C THR A 146 -4.61 -20.23 -0.83
N ARG A 147 -4.18 -19.21 -1.60
CA ARG A 147 -4.58 -17.79 -1.54
C ARG A 147 -4.52 -17.14 -0.15
N THR A 148 -3.80 -17.74 0.79
CA THR A 148 -3.69 -17.21 2.15
C THR A 148 -2.70 -16.05 2.28
N SER A 149 -1.83 -15.87 1.29
CA SER A 149 -0.80 -14.84 1.32
C SER A 149 -1.31 -13.45 0.92
N ILE A 150 -2.43 -13.36 0.20
CA ILE A 150 -3.02 -12.10 -0.28
C ILE A 150 -4.36 -11.88 0.42
N ARG A 151 -4.54 -10.71 1.03
CA ARG A 151 -5.78 -10.28 1.68
C ARG A 151 -6.22 -8.95 1.11
N ILE A 152 -7.40 -8.93 0.51
CA ILE A 152 -8.06 -7.70 0.07
C ILE A 152 -8.83 -7.12 1.26
N ARG A 153 -8.65 -5.84 1.53
CA ARG A 153 -9.37 -5.11 2.59
C ARG A 153 -9.96 -3.82 2.04
N MET A 154 -11.15 -3.51 2.52
CA MET A 154 -11.81 -2.23 2.30
C MET A 154 -12.73 -1.94 3.49
N ASP A 155 -12.68 -0.73 4.03
CA ASP A 155 -13.47 -0.40 5.22
C ASP A 155 -14.96 -0.27 4.89
N SER A 156 -15.27 0.28 3.71
CA SER A 156 -16.65 0.37 3.21
C SER A 156 -16.77 -0.09 1.76
N ALA A 157 -17.23 -1.33 1.58
CA ALA A 157 -17.51 -1.90 0.25
C ALA A 157 -18.68 -1.22 -0.49
N ASN A 158 -19.49 -0.41 0.21
CA ASN A 158 -20.52 0.42 -0.41
C ASN A 158 -19.93 1.65 -1.12
N CYS A 159 -18.75 2.10 -0.68
CA CYS A 159 -18.12 3.31 -1.18
C CYS A 159 -16.91 3.06 -2.06
N PHE A 160 -16.17 1.99 -1.79
CA PHE A 160 -14.90 1.71 -2.44
C PHE A 160 -14.78 0.26 -2.87
N ASP A 161 -14.01 0.05 -3.92
CA ASP A 161 -13.57 -1.29 -4.31
C ASP A 161 -12.07 -1.30 -4.63
N ILE A 162 -11.51 -2.51 -4.57
CA ILE A 162 -10.14 -2.78 -4.95
C ILE A 162 -10.08 -4.17 -5.59
N ARG A 163 -9.29 -4.27 -6.65
CA ARG A 163 -9.05 -5.51 -7.39
C ARG A 163 -7.58 -5.81 -7.39
N TYR A 164 -7.25 -7.02 -6.97
CA TYR A 164 -5.95 -7.61 -7.19
C TYR A 164 -5.96 -8.40 -8.49
N HIS A 165 -4.93 -8.14 -9.30
CA HIS A 165 -4.63 -8.89 -10.50
C HIS A 165 -3.24 -9.50 -10.32
N ASP A 166 -3.14 -10.78 -10.69
CA ASP A 166 -1.84 -11.45 -10.84
C ASP A 166 -1.02 -10.77 -11.95
N TYR A 167 -0.13 -11.50 -12.62
CA TYR A 167 0.76 -10.90 -13.58
C TYR A 167 0.08 -10.60 -14.93
N ALA A 168 0.10 -9.35 -15.37
CA ALA A 168 -0.19 -8.94 -16.74
C ALA A 168 1.05 -8.34 -17.42
N LEU A 169 1.22 -8.54 -18.73
CA LEU A 169 2.40 -8.08 -19.47
C LEU A 169 2.57 -6.54 -19.46
N THR A 170 1.48 -5.80 -19.33
CA THR A 170 1.47 -4.33 -19.42
C THR A 170 1.53 -3.64 -18.05
N SER A 171 1.25 -4.35 -16.96
CA SER A 171 1.10 -3.77 -15.62
C SER A 171 1.74 -4.60 -14.51
N GLY A 172 2.38 -5.74 -14.82
CA GLY A 172 2.91 -6.69 -13.84
C GLY A 172 1.83 -7.24 -12.90
N THR A 173 2.24 -7.67 -11.71
CA THR A 173 1.30 -7.86 -10.59
C THR A 173 0.79 -6.50 -10.15
N ASN A 174 -0.53 -6.33 -10.06
CA ASN A 174 -1.11 -5.00 -9.93
C ASN A 174 -2.42 -4.97 -9.15
N ILE A 175 -2.77 -3.77 -8.70
CA ILE A 175 -4.08 -3.45 -8.16
C ILE A 175 -4.68 -2.23 -8.84
N GLN A 176 -6.00 -2.23 -8.95
CA GLN A 176 -6.81 -1.06 -9.29
C GLN A 176 -7.84 -0.83 -8.20
N PHE A 177 -8.11 0.42 -7.86
CA PHE A 177 -8.99 0.78 -6.76
C PHE A 177 -9.58 2.17 -6.93
N GLY A 178 -10.75 2.38 -6.33
CA GLY A 178 -11.44 3.65 -6.40
C GLY A 178 -12.83 3.58 -5.79
N GLY A 179 -13.69 4.51 -6.19
CA GLY A 179 -15.08 4.58 -5.76
C GLY A 179 -15.51 5.97 -5.32
N PRO A 180 -16.82 6.24 -5.31
CA PRO A 180 -17.37 7.60 -5.23
C PRO A 180 -17.24 8.26 -3.85
N GLY A 181 -16.99 7.49 -2.78
CA GLY A 181 -17.10 8.00 -1.42
C GLY A 181 -18.54 8.35 -1.06
N GLY A 182 -18.72 9.30 -0.13
CA GLY A 182 -20.03 9.75 0.35
C GLY A 182 -20.22 9.62 1.87
N ALA A 183 -21.46 9.82 2.30
CA ALA A 183 -21.84 9.86 3.73
C ALA A 183 -22.07 8.48 4.37
N ILE A 184 -22.12 7.41 3.57
CA ILE A 184 -22.42 6.04 4.02
C ILE A 184 -21.18 5.14 4.06
N CYS A 185 -19.99 5.74 4.08
CA CYS A 185 -18.72 5.02 4.07
C CYS A 185 -18.30 4.55 5.48
N THR A 186 -19.21 3.94 6.21
CA THR A 186 -18.99 3.44 7.58
C THR A 186 -19.01 1.93 7.63
#